data_AF-A0A2E3K9F9-F1
#
_entry.id   AF-A0A2E3K9F9-F1
#
_cell.length_a   1.000
_cell.length_b   1.000
_cell.length_c   1.000
_cell.angle_alpha   90.00
_cell.angle_beta   90.00
_cell.angle_gamma   90.00
#
_symmetry.space_group_name_H-M   'P 1'
#
loop_
_entity.id
_entity.type
_entity.pdbx_description
1 polymer ?
#
loop_
_entity_poly.entity_id
_entity_poly.type
_entity_poly.pdbx_seq_one_letter_code
_entity_poly.pdbx_strand_id
1 'polypeptide(L)'
;MSSRKSTVPDPREADLPEGGKAIANIPDEEQLLKDWAKKLNQLDANQTIPNSLIQEGITVLTRLYSTKFQLGERWEPFSENNIVPATAAMIMCTAMMRQVNVEVFELGMWQSWSGA
;
A
#
# COMPACT_ATOMS: atom_id res chain seq x y z
N MET A 1 23.64 -25.14 20.47
CA MET A 1 22.38 -25.89 20.31
C MET A 1 21.67 -25.34 19.08
N SER A 2 21.58 -26.13 18.02
CA SER A 2 21.10 -25.71 16.70
C SER A 2 19.57 -25.75 16.62
N SER A 3 18.98 -24.64 16.16
CA SER A 3 17.54 -24.46 15.93
C SER A 3 17.03 -25.42 14.84
N ARG A 4 16.00 -26.21 15.13
CA ARG A 4 15.27 -26.97 14.10
C ARG A 4 14.31 -26.02 13.39
N LYS A 5 14.59 -25.69 12.13
CA LYS A 5 13.58 -25.13 11.22
C LYS A 5 12.52 -26.21 10.95
N SER A 6 11.26 -25.86 11.14
CA SER A 6 10.11 -26.69 10.75
C SER A 6 10.15 -26.91 9.23
N THR A 7 9.96 -28.15 8.79
CA THR A 7 9.93 -28.57 7.38
C THR A 7 8.51 -28.59 6.79
N VAL A 8 7.54 -27.99 7.49
CA VAL A 8 6.16 -27.88 7.00
C VAL A 8 6.04 -26.54 6.25
N PRO A 9 5.74 -26.55 4.94
CA PRO A 9 5.49 -25.31 4.19
C PRO A 9 4.32 -24.56 4.83
N ASP A 10 4.49 -23.27 5.10
CA ASP A 10 3.41 -22.44 5.62
C ASP A 10 2.33 -22.33 4.52
N PRO A 11 1.07 -22.73 4.76
CA PRO A 11 0.01 -22.63 3.77
C PRO A 11 -0.23 -21.18 3.25
N ARG A 12 0.38 -20.17 3.86
CA ARG A 12 0.41 -18.77 3.39
C ARG A 12 1.44 -18.50 2.29
N GLU A 13 2.40 -19.40 2.07
CA GLU A 13 3.42 -19.28 1.01
C GLU A 13 2.92 -19.77 -0.35
N ALA A 14 1.84 -20.56 -0.38
CA ALA A 14 1.39 -21.26 -1.58
C ALA A 14 0.65 -20.36 -2.61
N ASP A 15 0.15 -19.20 -2.19
CA ASP A 15 -0.75 -18.35 -3.00
C ASP A 15 -0.12 -17.00 -3.43
N LEU A 16 1.21 -16.87 -3.38
CA LEU A 16 1.89 -15.63 -3.82
C LEU A 16 2.13 -15.66 -5.34
N PRO A 17 1.58 -14.70 -6.13
CA PRO A 17 1.90 -14.58 -7.55
C PRO A 17 3.40 -14.34 -7.77
N GLU A 18 3.99 -14.99 -8.78
CA GLU A 18 5.41 -14.80 -9.14
C GLU A 18 5.72 -13.33 -9.43
N GLY A 19 6.64 -12.73 -8.65
CA GLY A 19 7.11 -11.37 -8.92
C GLY A 19 7.54 -10.53 -7.72
N GLY A 20 7.42 -11.00 -6.48
CA GLY A 20 7.99 -10.26 -5.35
C GLY A 20 7.98 -11.08 -4.08
N LYS A 21 9.14 -11.21 -3.43
CA LYS A 21 9.20 -11.76 -2.07
C LYS A 21 8.17 -11.00 -1.20
N ALA A 22 7.17 -11.70 -0.68
CA ALA A 22 6.42 -11.16 0.43
C ALA A 22 7.38 -11.02 1.62
N ILE A 23 7.69 -9.79 1.99
CA ILE A 23 8.19 -9.45 3.32
C ILE A 23 7.21 -8.44 3.93
N ALA A 24 5.93 -8.78 3.90
CA ALA A 24 4.86 -7.93 4.40
C ALA A 24 4.91 -7.93 5.94
N ASN A 25 5.63 -6.98 6.53
CA ASN A 25 5.76 -6.81 7.97
C ASN A 25 5.02 -5.54 8.41
N ILE A 26 3.82 -5.70 8.98
CA ILE A 26 3.00 -4.57 9.46
C ILE A 26 3.82 -3.63 10.39
N PRO A 27 4.52 -4.12 11.42
CA PRO A 27 5.40 -3.30 12.25
C PRO A 27 6.37 -2.39 11.46
N ASP A 28 6.98 -2.90 10.39
CA ASP A 28 7.94 -2.13 9.59
C ASP A 28 7.22 -1.04 8.78
N GLU A 29 6.09 -1.37 8.15
CA GLU A 29 5.28 -0.39 7.39
C GLU A 29 4.68 0.69 8.32
N GLU A 30 4.24 0.32 9.52
CA GLU A 30 3.80 1.27 10.54
C GLU A 30 4.93 2.17 11.01
N GLN A 31 6.15 1.64 11.13
CA GLN A 31 7.31 2.42 11.51
C GLN A 31 7.66 3.45 10.42
N LEU A 32 7.60 3.07 9.14
CA LEU A 32 7.76 4.00 8.01
C LEU A 32 6.71 5.11 8.04
N LEU A 33 5.44 4.79 8.30
CA LEU A 33 4.39 5.80 8.43
C LEU A 33 4.65 6.76 9.60
N LYS A 34 5.07 6.24 10.75
CA LYS A 34 5.44 7.05 11.93
C LYS A 34 6.59 7.99 11.62
N ASP A 35 7.61 7.52 10.91
CA ASP A 35 8.78 8.35 10.57
C ASP A 35 8.45 9.40 9.52
N TRP A 36 7.61 9.08 8.53
CA TRP A 36 7.06 10.09 7.62
C TRP A 36 6.26 11.17 8.36
N ALA A 37 5.39 10.78 9.31
CA ALA A 37 4.60 11.73 10.10
C ALA A 37 5.49 12.67 10.93
N LYS A 38 6.61 12.18 11.47
CA LYS A 38 7.61 13.03 12.15
C LYS A 38 8.22 14.06 11.20
N LYS A 39 8.57 13.67 9.98
CA LYS A 39 9.10 14.60 8.96
C LYS A 39 8.08 15.69 8.61
N LEU A 40 6.80 15.32 8.47
CA LEU A 40 5.73 16.28 8.21
C LEU A 40 5.58 17.29 9.36
N ASN A 41 5.66 16.82 10.60
CA ASN A 41 5.56 17.68 11.79
C ASN A 41 6.76 18.61 12.01
N GLN A 42 7.87 18.41 11.29
CA GLN A 42 9.04 19.29 11.35
C GLN A 42 8.91 20.53 10.44
N LEU A 43 7.89 20.59 9.58
CA LEU A 43 7.65 21.75 8.73
C LEU A 43 7.13 22.93 9.56
N ASP A 44 7.60 24.13 9.23
CA ASP A 44 7.05 25.36 9.82
C ASP A 44 5.59 25.55 9.38
N ALA A 45 4.76 26.14 10.24
CA ALA A 45 3.32 26.30 10.00
C ALA A 45 2.97 27.04 8.69
N ASN A 46 3.86 27.91 8.21
CA ASN A 46 3.68 28.68 6.98
C ASN A 46 4.41 28.08 5.76
N GLN A 47 5.06 26.94 5.93
CA GLN A 47 5.81 26.29 4.86
C GLN A 47 4.89 25.42 4.00
N THR A 48 4.97 25.58 2.68
CA THR A 48 4.31 24.67 1.74
C THR A 48 4.91 23.27 1.84
N ILE A 49 4.06 22.25 1.91
CA ILE A 49 4.50 20.85 1.92
C ILE A 49 5.22 20.53 0.59
N PRO A 50 6.48 20.09 0.62
CA PRO A 50 7.19 19.71 -0.60
C PRO A 50 6.53 18.53 -1.32
N ASN A 51 6.48 18.57 -2.66
CA ASN A 51 5.90 17.48 -3.46
C ASN A 51 6.52 16.11 -3.15
N SER A 52 7.83 16.06 -2.89
CA SER A 52 8.53 14.83 -2.52
C SER A 52 8.03 14.23 -1.20
N LEU A 53 7.67 15.07 -0.23
CA LEU A 53 7.11 14.61 1.04
C LEU A 53 5.68 14.11 0.89
N ILE A 54 4.89 14.71 0.00
CA ILE A 54 3.56 14.22 -0.37
C ILE A 54 3.68 12.86 -1.06
N GLN A 55 4.60 12.71 -2.02
CA GLN A 55 4.88 11.47 -2.72
C GLN A 55 5.33 10.35 -1.77
N GLU A 56 6.19 10.67 -0.79
CA GLU A 56 6.59 9.73 0.26
C GLU A 56 5.37 9.28 1.09
N GLY A 57 4.50 10.22 1.46
CA GLY A 57 3.27 9.94 2.21
C GLY A 57 2.31 9.00 1.49
N ILE A 58 2.05 9.28 0.21
CA ILE A 58 1.25 8.41 -0.66
C ILE A 58 1.87 7.01 -0.73
N THR A 59 3.19 6.93 -0.86
CA THR A 59 3.91 5.66 -0.94
C THR A 59 3.73 4.83 0.32
N VAL A 60 4.02 5.39 1.50
CA VAL A 60 3.93 4.64 2.78
C VAL A 60 2.51 4.24 3.12
N LEU A 61 1.52 5.11 2.85
CA LEU A 61 0.11 4.78 3.08
C LEU A 61 -0.38 3.68 2.15
N THR A 62 -0.02 3.74 0.86
CA THR A 62 -0.39 2.71 -0.12
C THR A 62 0.21 1.35 0.27
N ARG A 63 1.48 1.32 0.69
CA ARG A 63 2.16 0.09 1.13
C ARG A 63 1.55 -0.51 2.39
N LEU A 64 1.25 0.32 3.40
CA LEU A 64 0.64 -0.15 4.64
C LEU A 64 -0.77 -0.69 4.39
N TYR A 65 -1.58 0.03 3.60
CA TYR A 65 -2.92 -0.41 3.21
C TYR A 65 -2.88 -1.76 2.49
N SER A 66 -2.03 -1.89 1.46
CA SER A 66 -1.93 -3.12 0.68
C SER A 66 -1.38 -4.29 1.51
N THR A 67 -0.43 -4.04 2.42
CA THR A 67 0.10 -5.04 3.36
C THR A 67 -1.00 -5.58 4.27
N LYS A 68 -1.79 -4.69 4.89
CA LYS A 68 -2.92 -5.08 5.73
C LYS A 68 -3.99 -5.85 4.95
N PHE A 69 -4.27 -5.41 3.72
CA PHE A 69 -5.18 -6.10 2.82
C PHE A 69 -4.69 -7.51 2.48
N GLN A 70 -3.42 -7.69 2.12
CA GLN A 70 -2.84 -9.01 1.84
C GLN A 70 -2.92 -9.97 3.04
N LEU A 71 -2.85 -9.43 4.26
CA LEU A 71 -2.93 -10.20 5.51
C LEU A 71 -4.36 -10.47 5.99
N GLY A 72 -5.37 -10.11 5.20
CA GLY A 72 -6.78 -10.46 5.46
C GLY A 72 -7.62 -9.35 6.09
N GLU A 73 -7.05 -8.17 6.39
CA GLU A 73 -7.84 -7.02 6.82
C GLU A 73 -8.65 -6.50 5.62
N ARG A 74 -9.95 -6.23 5.81
CA ARG A 74 -10.84 -5.69 4.78
C ARG A 74 -11.57 -4.48 5.34
N TRP A 75 -11.27 -3.30 4.81
CA TRP A 75 -11.88 -2.04 5.22
C TRP A 75 -11.78 -1.02 4.09
N GLU A 76 -12.72 -0.07 4.05
CA GLU A 76 -12.79 0.93 3.00
C GLU A 76 -11.68 1.99 3.14
N PRO A 77 -11.00 2.40 2.05
CA PRO A 77 -9.88 3.34 2.12
C PRO A 77 -10.27 4.75 2.59
N PHE A 78 -11.55 5.11 2.53
CA PHE A 78 -12.09 6.38 3.00
C PHE A 78 -13.21 6.13 4.02
N SER A 79 -13.12 6.78 5.19
CA SER A 79 -14.18 6.74 6.19
C SER A 79 -15.40 7.56 5.74
N GLU A 80 -16.59 7.24 6.26
CA GLU A 80 -17.83 7.99 5.98
C GLU A 80 -17.73 9.51 6.22
N ASN A 81 -16.89 9.93 7.17
CA ASN A 81 -16.66 11.34 7.51
C ASN A 81 -15.65 12.06 6.61
N ASN A 82 -14.98 11.35 5.71
CA ASN A 82 -13.95 11.90 4.84
C ASN A 82 -14.39 11.78 3.37
N ILE A 83 -15.09 12.79 2.89
CA ILE A 83 -15.68 12.79 1.55
C ILE A 83 -14.59 13.07 0.52
N VAL A 84 -14.13 12.03 -0.16
CA VAL A 84 -13.29 12.16 -1.37
C VAL A 84 -14.20 12.22 -2.59
N PRO A 85 -14.18 13.31 -3.39
CA PRO A 85 -14.97 13.38 -4.62
C PRO A 85 -14.56 12.27 -5.60
N ALA A 86 -15.53 11.67 -6.29
CA ALA A 86 -15.28 10.60 -7.26
C ALA A 86 -14.23 11.00 -8.32
N THR A 87 -14.28 12.24 -8.81
CA THR A 87 -13.30 12.78 -9.75
C THR A 87 -11.87 12.77 -9.18
N ALA A 88 -11.69 13.12 -7.90
CA ALA A 88 -10.38 13.14 -7.27
C ALA A 88 -9.80 11.72 -7.14
N ALA A 89 -10.64 10.76 -6.74
CA ALA A 89 -10.26 9.35 -6.68
C ALA A 89 -9.83 8.83 -8.06
N MET A 90 -10.61 9.13 -9.11
CA MET A 90 -10.30 8.71 -10.49
C MET A 90 -8.98 9.30 -11.00
N ILE A 91 -8.74 10.59 -10.75
CA ILE A 91 -7.47 11.26 -11.11
C ILE A 91 -6.29 10.57 -10.41
N MET A 92 -6.41 10.35 -9.10
CA MET A 92 -5.34 9.76 -8.29
C MET A 92 -5.02 8.33 -8.72
N CYS A 93 -6.03 7.47 -8.84
CA CYS A 93 -5.85 6.09 -9.30
C CYS A 93 -5.22 6.05 -10.70
N THR A 94 -5.67 6.91 -11.62
CA THR A 94 -5.09 6.99 -12.98
C THR A 94 -3.61 7.38 -12.93
N ALA A 95 -3.25 8.38 -12.12
CA ALA A 95 -1.85 8.79 -11.97
C ALA A 95 -0.98 7.69 -11.37
N MET A 96 -1.48 6.99 -10.33
CA MET A 96 -0.79 5.87 -9.69
C MET A 96 -0.55 4.73 -10.68
N MET A 97 -1.58 4.29 -11.40
CA MET A 97 -1.49 3.19 -12.37
C MET A 97 -0.47 3.51 -13.48
N ARG A 98 -0.51 4.72 -14.04
CA ARG A 98 0.47 5.17 -15.05
C ARG A 98 1.89 5.18 -14.50
N GLN A 99 2.09 5.61 -13.25
CA GLN A 99 3.40 5.68 -12.62
C GLN A 99 4.04 4.29 -12.43
N VAL A 100 3.23 3.26 -12.15
CA VAL A 100 3.71 1.87 -12.00
C VAL A 100 3.62 1.05 -13.28
N ASN A 101 3.40 1.71 -14.42
CA ASN A 101 3.26 1.09 -15.75
C ASN A 101 2.17 0.00 -15.82
N VAL A 102 1.08 0.19 -15.08
CA VAL A 102 -0.14 -0.60 -15.23
C VAL A 102 -0.97 0.08 -16.30
N GLU A 103 -1.18 -0.60 -17.43
CA GLU A 103 -2.09 -0.12 -18.45
C GLU A 103 -3.54 -0.21 -17.93
N VAL A 104 -4.33 0.84 -18.16
CA VAL A 104 -5.70 0.98 -17.64
C VAL A 104 -6.66 -0.08 -18.22
N PHE A 105 -6.20 -0.92 -19.17
CA PHE A 105 -7.01 -1.99 -19.78
C PHE A 105 -6.22 -3.29 -20.04
N GLU A 106 -5.78 -3.95 -18.98
CA GLU A 106 -5.49 -5.39 -19.00
C GLU A 106 -6.66 -6.13 -18.32
N LEU A 107 -7.69 -6.50 -19.10
CA LEU A 107 -8.91 -7.16 -18.60
C LEU A 107 -8.60 -8.44 -17.77
N GLY A 108 -7.53 -9.16 -18.13
CA GLY A 108 -7.09 -10.35 -17.39
C GLY A 108 -6.58 -10.04 -15.99
N MET A 109 -5.85 -8.92 -15.82
CA MET A 109 -5.38 -8.47 -14.50
C MET A 109 -6.56 -8.02 -13.65
N TRP A 110 -7.50 -7.26 -14.23
CA TRP A 110 -8.69 -6.79 -13.53
C TRP A 110 -9.59 -7.93 -13.03
N GLN A 111 -9.83 -8.96 -13.84
CA GLN A 111 -10.63 -10.13 -13.42
C GLN A 111 -9.92 -10.91 -12.30
N SER A 112 -8.60 -11.10 -12.38
CA SER A 112 -7.84 -11.79 -11.33
C SER A 112 -7.84 -11.06 -9.97
N TRP A 113 -8.01 -9.73 -9.98
CA TRP A 113 -8.03 -8.90 -8.76
C TRP A 113 -9.43 -8.66 -8.17
N SER A 114 -10.49 -8.70 -9.01
CA SER A 114 -11.86 -8.42 -8.57
C SER A 114 -12.64 -9.66 -8.09
N GLY A 115 -12.12 -10.87 -8.31
CA GLY A 115 -12.78 -12.10 -7.88
C GLY A 115 -14.11 -12.38 -8.60
N ALA A 116 -14.29 -11.79 -9.78
CA ALA A 116 -15.41 -12.03 -10.70
C ALA A 116 -15.08 -13.13 -11.71
#